data_AF-K4LDZ4-F1
#
_entry.id   AF-K4LDZ4-F1
#
_cell.length_a   1.000
_cell.length_b   1.000
_cell.length_c   1.000
_cell.angle_alpha   90.00
_cell.angle_beta   90.00
_cell.angle_gamma   90.00
#
_symmetry.space_group_name_H-M   'P 1'
#
loop_
_entity.id
_entity.type
_entity.pdbx_description
1 polymer ?
#
loop_
_entity_poly.entity_id
_entity_poly.type
_entity_poly.pdbx_seq_one_letter_code
_entity_poly.pdbx_strand_id
1 'polypeptide(L)' 'MFLKVLLILLAGAAVALYEVPRLLKRQMHREFFAFCVLFFIGVGLTVALALDLPLPNPTSVVEFVFGPLSRMIYSR' A
#
# COMPACT_ATOMS: atom_id res chain seq x y z
N MET A 1 -9.26 -0.04 17.23
CA MET A 1 -8.76 0.84 16.15
C MET A 1 -7.44 1.50 16.53
N PHE A 2 -7.36 2.28 17.60
CA PHE A 2 -6.14 3.02 17.99
C PHE A 2 -4.89 2.15 18.20
N LEU A 3 -5.02 1.00 18.87
CA LEU A 3 -3.90 0.07 19.11
C LEU A 3 -3.33 -0.50 17.80
N LYS A 4 -4.20 -0.79 16.81
CA LYS A 4 -3.76 -1.31 15.50
C LYS A 4 -2.93 -0.26 14.76
N VAL A 5 -3.42 0.97 14.70
CA VAL A 5 -2.71 2.09 14.05
C VAL A 5 -1.37 2.37 14.74
N LEU A 6 -1.33 2.35 16.07
CA LEU A 6 -0.10 2.52 16.84
C LEU A 6 0.95 1.44 16.49
N LEU A 7 0.53 0.18 16.44
CA LEU A 7 1.42 -0.94 16.08
C LEU A 7 1.93 -0.82 14.64
N ILE A 8 1.07 -0.42 13.69
CA ILE A 8 1.45 -0.21 12.29
C ILE A 8 2.48 0.91 12.18
N LEU A 9 2.28 2.02 12.88
CA LEU A 9 3.22 3.14 12.90
C LEU A 9 4.56 2.75 13.55
N LEU A 10 4.54 2.00 14.65
CA LEU A 10 5.76 1.50 15.30
C LEU A 10 6.54 0.56 14.38
N ALA A 11 5.86 -0.39 13.74
CA ALA A 11 6.49 -1.31 12.78
C ALA A 11 7.06 -0.55 11.58
N GLY A 12 6.29 0.40 11.02
CA GLY A 12 6.77 1.26 9.95
C GLY A 12 7.99 2.08 10.37
N ALA A 13 7.97 2.69 11.55
CA ALA A 13 9.11 3.44 12.07
C ALA A 13 10.34 2.56 12.24
N ALA A 14 10.20 1.32 12.70
CA ALA A 14 11.30 0.37 12.82
C ALA A 14 11.93 0.04 11.45
N VAL A 15 11.10 -0.20 10.43
CA VAL A 15 11.58 -0.44 9.05
C VAL A 15 12.28 0.80 8.51
N ALA A 16 11.67 1.98 8.63
CA ALA A 16 12.27 3.22 8.19
C ALA A 16 13.61 3.50 8.90
N LEU A 17 13.71 3.29 10.21
CA LEU A 17 14.96 3.45 10.95
C LEU A 17 16.05 2.47 10.54
N TYR A 18 15.72 1.29 10.02
CA TYR A 18 16.70 0.34 9.51
C TYR A 18 17.12 0.69 8.07
N GLU A 19 16.17 1.05 7.22
CA GLU A 19 16.36 1.17 5.78
C GLU A 19 16.85 2.56 5.36
N VAL A 20 16.29 3.63 5.95
CA VAL A 20 16.66 5.03 5.67
C VAL A 20 18.15 5.31 5.88
N PRO A 21 18.78 5.00 7.04
CA PRO A 21 20.20 5.28 7.21
C PRO A 21 21.09 4.44 6.28
N ARG A 22 20.65 3.24 5.89
CA ARG A 22 21.37 2.41 4.92
C ARG A 22 21.35 3.06 3.52
N LEU A 23 20.20 3.58 3.10
CA LEU A 23 20.00 4.28 1.82
C LEU A 23 20.75 5.63 1.79
N LEU A 24 20.71 6.39 2.88
CA LEU A 24 21.43 7.67 3.02
C LEU A 24 22.94 7.48 2.97
N LYS A 25 23.48 6.47 3.68
CA LYS A 25 24.92 6.17 3.70
C LYS A 25 25.48 5.79 2.32
N ARG A 26 24.66 5.22 1.44
CA ARG A 26 25.07 4.84 0.09
C ARG A 26 24.80 5.92 -0.97
N GLN A 27 24.28 7.09 -0.58
CA GLN A 27 23.86 8.18 -1.48
C GLN A 27 22.89 7.73 -2.60
N MET A 28 22.07 6.70 -2.32
CA MET A 28 21.21 6.08 -3.32
C MET A 28 19.87 6.84 -3.41
N HIS A 29 19.91 8.07 -3.92
CA HIS A 29 18.74 8.95 -3.97
C HIS A 29 17.55 8.37 -4.75
N ARG A 30 17.81 7.61 -5.82
CA ARG A 30 16.76 6.93 -6.60
C ARG A 30 16.06 5.83 -5.80
N GLU A 31 16.84 5.04 -5.08
CA GLU A 31 16.32 3.94 -4.26
C GLU A 31 15.61 4.47 -3.03
N PHE A 32 16.11 5.56 -2.44
CA PHE A 32 15.45 6.25 -1.35
C PHE A 32 14.07 6.75 -1.77
N PHE A 33 13.95 7.33 -2.97
CA PHE A 33 12.66 7.75 -3.51
C PHE A 33 11.71 6.57 -3.73
N ALA A 34 12.19 5.48 -4.35
CA ALA A 34 11.39 4.27 -4.55
C ALA A 34 10.92 3.66 -3.21
N PHE A 35 11.82 3.59 -2.22
CA PHE A 35 11.50 3.16 -0.87
C PHE A 35 10.42 4.04 -0.25
N CYS A 36 10.58 5.37 -0.27
CA CYS A 36 9.59 6.29 0.30
C CYS A 36 8.22 6.10 -0.36
N VAL A 37 8.14 6.04 -1.69
CA VAL A 37 6.87 5.85 -2.40
C VAL A 37 6.20 4.53 -1.99
N LEU A 38 6.93 3.42 -2.07
CA LEU A 38 6.39 2.11 -1.70
C LEU A 38 6.00 2.03 -0.22
N PHE A 39 6.83 2.60 0.65
CA PHE A 39 6.63 2.62 2.09
C PHE A 39 5.38 3.42 2.47
N PHE A 40 5.19 4.62 1.91
CA PHE A 40 3.99 5.42 2.16
C PHE A 40 2.74 4.75 1.60
N ILE A 41 2.81 4.10 0.44
CA ILE A 41 1.68 3.32 -0.10
C ILE A 41 1.34 2.17 0.86
N GLY A 42 2.33 1.38 1.27
CA GLY A 42 2.12 0.23 2.16
C GLY A 42 1.56 0.63 3.53
N VAL A 43 2.19 1.59 4.20
CA VAL A 43 1.73 2.10 5.50
C VAL A 43 0.37 2.77 5.36
N GLY A 44 0.17 3.60 4.35
CA GLY A 44 -1.10 4.29 4.07
C GLY A 44 -2.26 3.31 3.86
N LEU A 45 -2.07 2.27 3.04
CA LEU A 45 -3.06 1.21 2.82
C LEU A 45 -3.35 0.45 4.12
N THR A 46 -2.32 0.11 4.89
CA THR A 46 -2.48 -0.64 6.15
C THR A 46 -3.23 0.19 7.20
N VAL A 47 -2.95 1.49 7.29
CA VAL A 47 -3.67 2.43 8.16
C VAL A 47 -5.11 2.61 7.69
N ALA A 48 -5.35 2.80 6.39
CA ALA A 48 -6.71 2.91 5.84
C ALA A 48 -7.53 1.64 6.14
N LEU A 49 -6.92 0.46 6.01
CA LEU A 49 -7.54 -0.82 6.36
C LEU A 49 -7.83 -0.91 7.87
N ALA A 50 -6.91 -0.44 8.72
CA ALA A 50 -7.09 -0.45 10.18
C ALA A 50 -8.15 0.54 10.69
N LEU A 51 -8.45 1.57 9.89
CA LEU A 51 -9.51 2.56 10.12
C LEU A 51 -10.85 2.15 9.49
N ASP A 52 -10.93 0.96 8.88
CA ASP A 52 -12.12 0.47 8.16
C ASP A 52 -12.60 1.48 7.10
N LEU A 53 -11.68 2.24 6.48
CA LEU A 53 -12.04 3.10 5.36
C LEU A 53 -12.56 2.25 4.21
N PRO A 54 -13.56 2.73 3.44
CA PRO A 54 -14.02 2.07 2.23
C PRO A 54 -12.93 2.14 1.16
N LEU A 55 -11.98 1.22 1.25
CA LEU A 55 -10.98 0.99 0.23
C LEU A 55 -11.69 0.40 -0.99
N PRO A 56 -11.50 0.96 -2.20
CA PRO A 56 -12.03 0.35 -3.40
C PRO A 56 -11.50 -1.07 -3.48
N ASN A 57 -12.42 -2.04 -3.42
CA ASN A 57 -12.06 -3.45 -3.41
C ASN A 57 -11.29 -3.74 -4.69
N PRO A 58 -10.07 -4.33 -4.65
CA PRO A 58 -9.31 -4.61 -5.87
C PRO A 58 -10.12 -5.41 -6.90
N THR A 59 -11.02 -6.30 -6.43
CA THR A 59 -11.94 -7.03 -7.31
C THR A 59 -12.97 -6.14 -7.97
N SER A 60 -13.38 -5.00 -7.40
CA SER A 60 -14.25 -4.05 -8.08
C SER A 60 -13.57 -3.36 -9.27
N VAL A 61 -12.25 -3.14 -9.19
CA VAL A 61 -11.45 -2.63 -10.33
C VAL A 61 -11.31 -3.72 -11.39
N VAL A 62 -11.06 -4.96 -10.99
CA VAL A 62 -11.05 -6.11 -11.89
C VAL A 62 -12.42 -6.28 -12.55
N GLU A 63 -13.52 -6.17 -11.82
CA GLU A 63 -14.88 -6.26 -12.34
C GLU A 63 -15.21 -5.10 -13.29
N PHE A 64 -14.70 -3.88 -13.05
CA PHE A 64 -14.85 -2.79 -14.00
C PHE A 64 -14.12 -3.04 -15.33
N VAL A 65 -12.90 -3.60 -15.28
CA VAL A 65 -12.09 -3.89 -16.48
C VAL A 65 -12.59 -5.12 -17.23
N PHE A 66 -12.94 -6.19 -16.50
CA PHE A 66 -13.32 -7.48 -17.06
C PHE A 66 -14.84 -7.69 -17.16
N GLY A 67 -15.64 -6.85 -16.52
CA GLY A 67 -17.10 -6.86 -16.60
C GLY A 67 -17.67 -6.71 -18.01
N PRO A 68 -17.10 -5.86 -18.88
CA PRO A 68 -17.50 -5.80 -20.29
C PRO A 68 -17.25 -7.13 -21.02
N LEU A 69 -16.09 -7.76 -20.77
CA LEU A 69 -15.73 -9.04 -21.37
C LEU A 69 -16.59 -10.19 -20.84
N SER A 70 -16.86 -10.22 -19.53
CA SER A 70 -17.72 -11.24 -18.93
C SER A 70 -19.15 -11.13 -19.46
N ARG A 71 -19.69 -9.91 -19.61
CA ARG A 71 -21.00 -9.69 -20.24
C ARG A 71 -21.03 -10.15 -21.70
N MET A 72 -19.96 -9.98 -22.47
CA MET A 72 -19.91 -10.48 -23.85
C MET A 72 -19.87 -12.01 -23.91
N ILE A 73 -19.19 -12.68 -22.97
CA ILE A 73 -19.02 -14.13 -22.95
C ILE A 73 -20.23 -14.85 -22.33
N TYR A 74 -20.81 -14.29 -21.26
CA TYR A 74 -22.00 -14.81 -20.57
C TYR A 74 -23.33 -14.28 -21.15
N SER A 75 -23.31 -13.53 -22.25
CA SER A 75 -24.52 -13.12 -22.99
C SER A 75 -25.12 -14.29 -23.79
N ARG A 76 -25.54 -15.35 -23.10
CA ARG A 76 -26.50 -16.36 -23.56
C ARG A 76 -27.42 -16.78 -22.43
#